data_AF-A0A943B4C0-F1
#
_entry.id   AF-A0A943B4C0-F1
#
_cell.length_a   1.000
_cell.length_b   1.000
_cell.length_c   1.000
_cell.angle_alpha   90.00
_cell.angle_beta   90.00
_cell.angle_gamma   90.00
#
_symmetry.space_group_name_H-M   'P 1'
#
loop_
_entity.id
_entity.type
_entity.pdbx_description
1 polymer ?
#
loop_
_entity_poly.entity_id
_entity_poly.type
_entity_poly.pdbx_seq_one_letter_code
_entity_poly.pdbx_strand_id
1 'polypeptide(L)'
;MSSSTSVPASSRRRREPVPSPKEGEKPFLLVPWSADFLDAVRAVTDEATGGRPGRAVVVFPHSRPRRYLVDGYRRHAALPLLLPRVMTGQQLREWCREAWTANGVQPRRADMLDRVALLWDSVARVARDLPSGSPLKGLAAGGMARFFPWGVRLADLLEECLNQMVDAQDLRHAEGEVEPFAAALLGELRGIRSDYLRALTARGLTTPGLDAHVAAQRALREPEPPAFLRDKTLVLAGFVSLTRAEDILFRYLWRRGALICLHSDPALAEGRGHWSCSEHAAWLERWGAACRVFGSAPERRPRLHFFAGYDLHSQLRELRDLLARNEAGRPEDGDAGADAVVLP
;
A
#
# COMPACT_ATOMS: atom_id res chain seq x y z
N MET A 1 39.69 27.62 34.39
CA MET A 1 38.35 27.01 34.38
C MET A 1 37.89 26.95 32.93
N SER A 2 38.19 25.82 32.27
CA SER A 2 37.83 25.59 30.87
C SER A 2 37.05 24.29 30.84
N SER A 3 35.73 24.39 30.75
CA SER A 3 34.81 23.26 30.79
C SER A 3 34.73 22.65 29.40
N SER A 4 35.38 21.50 29.22
CA SER A 4 35.25 20.65 28.04
C SER A 4 33.97 19.84 28.13
N THR A 5 32.94 20.23 27.39
CA THR A 5 31.70 19.47 27.26
C THR A 5 31.94 18.27 26.36
N SER A 6 32.08 17.09 26.96
CA SER A 6 32.10 15.81 26.27
C SER A 6 30.69 15.42 25.83
N VAL A 7 30.50 15.20 24.53
CA VAL A 7 29.27 14.61 23.98
C VAL A 7 29.25 13.13 24.37
N PRO A 8 28.18 12.59 24.96
CA PRO A 8 28.14 11.19 25.35
C PRO A 8 28.10 10.30 24.11
N ALA A 9 28.95 9.28 24.11
CA ALA A 9 28.99 8.25 23.10
C ALA A 9 27.62 7.56 22.98
N SER A 10 27.01 7.67 21.81
CA SER A 10 25.85 6.87 21.41
C SER A 10 26.15 5.39 21.64
N SER A 11 25.36 4.77 22.50
CA SER A 11 25.43 3.35 22.82
C SER A 11 25.27 2.53 21.54
N ARG A 12 26.37 1.94 21.06
CA ARG A 12 26.34 0.88 20.04
C ARG A 12 25.51 -0.27 20.60
N ARG A 13 24.22 -0.35 20.25
CA ARG A 13 23.42 -1.57 20.44
C ARG A 13 24.19 -2.71 19.78
N ARG A 14 24.53 -3.74 20.56
CA ARG A 14 25.03 -5.02 20.04
C ARG A 14 24.03 -5.49 18.98
N ARG A 15 24.51 -5.62 17.73
CA ARG A 15 23.68 -5.95 16.57
C ARG A 15 23.42 -7.45 16.54
N GLU A 16 22.15 -7.82 16.49
CA GLU A 16 21.75 -9.20 16.17
C GLU A 16 22.06 -9.50 14.69
N PRO A 17 22.43 -10.74 14.35
CA PRO A 17 22.71 -11.14 12.98
C PRO A 17 21.46 -11.03 12.08
N VAL A 18 21.67 -10.70 10.80
CA VAL A 18 20.59 -10.66 9.78
C VAL A 18 19.86 -12.01 9.80
N PRO A 19 18.51 -12.02 9.89
CA PRO A 19 17.76 -13.27 9.96
C PRO A 19 17.99 -14.11 8.71
N SER A 20 18.28 -15.39 8.91
CA SER A 20 18.31 -16.38 7.82
C SER A 20 16.87 -16.83 7.50
N PRO A 21 16.56 -17.13 6.23
CA PRO A 21 15.21 -17.55 5.85
C PRO A 21 14.83 -18.85 6.56
N LYS A 22 13.61 -18.91 7.09
CA LYS A 22 13.04 -20.15 7.64
C LYS A 22 12.61 -21.07 6.51
N GLU A 23 12.46 -22.36 6.81
CA GLU A 23 12.09 -23.38 5.84
C GLU A 23 10.76 -23.00 5.14
N GLY A 24 10.80 -22.82 3.80
CA GLY A 24 9.66 -22.38 2.98
C GLY A 24 9.51 -20.86 2.76
N GLU A 25 10.16 -20.02 3.55
CA GLU A 25 10.11 -18.55 3.40
C GLU A 25 11.18 -18.05 2.42
N LYS A 26 10.78 -17.23 1.43
CA LYS A 26 11.73 -16.62 0.49
C LYS A 26 12.26 -15.29 1.03
N PRO A 27 13.54 -14.95 0.82
CA PRO A 27 14.05 -13.64 1.22
C PRO A 27 13.32 -12.53 0.44
N PHE A 28 13.14 -11.39 1.10
CA PHE A 28 12.73 -10.16 0.43
C PHE A 28 13.80 -9.74 -0.56
N LEU A 29 13.37 -9.29 -1.73
CA LEU A 29 14.24 -8.84 -2.81
C LEU A 29 14.25 -7.31 -2.83
N LEU A 30 15.40 -6.71 -2.52
CA LEU A 30 15.61 -5.28 -2.65
C LEU A 30 16.16 -4.97 -4.03
N VAL A 31 15.37 -4.25 -4.82
CA VAL A 31 15.84 -3.62 -6.03
C VAL A 31 16.38 -2.24 -5.66
N PRO A 32 17.65 -1.93 -5.99
CA PRO A 32 18.24 -0.62 -5.70
C PRO A 32 17.45 0.51 -6.35
N TRP A 33 17.36 1.67 -5.67
CA TRP A 33 16.70 2.86 -6.23
C TRP A 33 17.29 3.34 -7.55
N SER A 34 18.58 3.13 -7.76
CA SER A 34 19.26 3.51 -9.00
C SER A 34 18.92 2.61 -10.20
N ALA A 35 18.31 1.44 -9.96
CA ALA A 35 17.90 0.50 -10.99
C ALA A 35 16.46 0.72 -11.47
N ASP A 36 16.16 0.28 -12.70
CA ASP A 36 14.78 0.24 -13.21
C ASP A 36 14.00 -0.85 -12.46
N PHE A 37 13.06 -0.42 -11.62
CA PHE A 37 12.28 -1.33 -10.79
C PHE A 37 11.45 -2.33 -11.58
N LEU A 38 10.88 -1.92 -12.72
CA LEU A 38 9.97 -2.77 -13.47
C LEU A 38 10.71 -3.78 -14.33
N ASP A 39 11.88 -3.41 -14.85
CA ASP A 39 12.76 -4.40 -15.48
C ASP A 39 13.30 -5.41 -14.45
N ALA A 40 13.63 -4.97 -13.23
CA ALA A 40 13.99 -5.88 -12.15
C ALA A 40 12.83 -6.82 -11.78
N VAL A 41 11.60 -6.33 -11.64
CA VAL A 41 10.42 -7.17 -11.37
C VAL A 41 10.17 -8.17 -12.50
N ARG A 42 10.38 -7.77 -13.76
CA ARG A 42 10.34 -8.68 -14.92
C ARG A 42 11.38 -9.80 -14.76
N ALA A 43 12.64 -9.44 -14.51
CA ALA A 43 13.72 -10.40 -14.33
C ALA A 43 13.47 -11.38 -13.17
N VAL A 44 13.00 -10.88 -12.01
CA VAL A 44 12.56 -11.72 -10.88
C VAL A 44 11.46 -12.69 -11.30
N THR A 45 10.49 -12.20 -12.06
CA THR A 45 9.36 -13.01 -12.52
C THR A 45 9.82 -14.12 -13.48
N ASP A 46 10.73 -13.79 -14.40
CA ASP A 46 11.32 -14.74 -15.35
C ASP A 46 12.16 -15.80 -14.64
N GLU A 47 13.05 -15.40 -13.71
CA GLU A 47 13.87 -16.32 -12.90
C GLU A 47 12.97 -17.28 -12.10
N ALA A 48 11.96 -16.74 -11.42
CA ALA A 48 11.09 -17.52 -10.55
C ALA A 48 10.06 -18.39 -11.30
N THR A 49 9.95 -18.26 -12.62
CA THR A 49 9.07 -19.09 -13.46
C THR A 49 9.82 -19.93 -14.50
N GLY A 50 11.17 -19.87 -14.51
CA GLY A 50 11.98 -20.55 -15.52
C GLY A 50 11.71 -20.03 -16.93
N GLY A 51 11.54 -18.71 -17.09
CA GLY A 51 11.24 -18.06 -18.37
C GLY A 51 9.81 -18.27 -18.87
N ARG A 52 8.87 -18.66 -17.99
CA ARG A 52 7.46 -18.86 -18.31
C ARG A 52 6.57 -17.85 -17.56
N PRO A 53 6.62 -16.56 -17.91
CA PRO A 53 5.99 -15.51 -17.12
C PRO A 53 4.46 -15.66 -16.99
N GLY A 54 3.79 -16.35 -17.91
CA GLY A 54 2.36 -16.71 -17.77
C GLY A 54 2.04 -17.61 -16.58
N ARG A 55 3.05 -18.20 -15.93
CA ARG A 55 2.94 -18.89 -14.64
C ARG A 55 3.06 -17.96 -13.44
N ALA A 56 3.16 -16.65 -13.62
CA ALA A 56 3.21 -15.71 -12.52
C ALA A 56 1.93 -14.88 -12.38
N VAL A 57 1.70 -14.46 -11.14
CA VAL A 57 0.78 -13.38 -10.77
C VAL A 57 1.62 -12.27 -10.15
N VAL A 58 1.58 -11.08 -10.73
CA VAL A 58 2.33 -9.91 -10.23
C VAL A 58 1.33 -8.90 -9.67
N VAL A 59 1.54 -8.49 -8.42
CA VAL A 59 0.65 -7.60 -7.70
C VAL A 59 1.38 -6.31 -7.40
N PHE A 60 0.78 -5.20 -7.80
CA PHE A 60 1.28 -3.85 -7.52
C PHE A 60 0.28 -3.09 -6.63
N PRO A 61 0.69 -1.98 -5.99
CA PRO A 61 -0.23 -1.12 -5.25
C PRO A 61 -1.35 -0.56 -6.13
N HIS A 62 -1.04 -0.19 -7.38
CA HIS A 62 -1.98 0.41 -8.33
C HIS A 62 -1.78 -0.12 -9.76
N SER A 63 -2.66 0.27 -10.68
CA SER A 63 -2.70 -0.30 -12.05
C SER A 63 -1.62 0.22 -12.99
N ARG A 64 -1.07 1.42 -12.74
CA ARG A 64 -0.09 2.09 -13.61
C ARG A 64 1.14 1.24 -14.03
N PRO A 65 1.81 0.47 -13.13
CA PRO A 65 2.99 -0.33 -13.47
C PRO A 65 2.70 -1.42 -14.49
N ARG A 66 1.45 -1.88 -14.58
CA ARG A 66 1.04 -2.92 -15.54
C ARG A 66 1.43 -2.55 -16.97
N ARG A 67 1.18 -1.30 -17.39
CA ARG A 67 1.47 -0.85 -18.75
C ARG A 67 2.97 -0.97 -19.07
N TYR A 68 3.80 -0.53 -18.13
CA TYR A 68 5.25 -0.53 -18.30
C TYR A 68 5.87 -1.93 -18.18
N LEU A 69 5.34 -2.79 -17.31
CA LEU A 69 5.77 -4.19 -17.22
C LEU A 69 5.45 -4.93 -18.53
N VAL A 70 4.24 -4.74 -19.07
CA VAL A 70 3.83 -5.33 -20.36
C VAL A 70 4.70 -4.81 -21.51
N ASP A 71 4.98 -3.50 -21.53
CA ASP A 71 5.90 -2.92 -22.51
C ASP A 71 7.33 -3.49 -22.38
N GLY A 72 7.81 -3.69 -21.14
CA GLY A 72 9.08 -4.34 -20.86
C GLY A 72 9.16 -5.76 -21.45
N TYR A 73 8.12 -6.59 -21.28
CA TYR A 73 8.05 -7.89 -21.93
C TYR A 73 8.01 -7.76 -23.46
N ARG A 74 7.22 -6.83 -24.00
CA ARG A 74 7.13 -6.61 -25.45
C ARG A 74 8.49 -6.27 -26.07
N ARG A 75 9.31 -5.44 -25.40
CA ARG A 75 10.64 -5.04 -25.88
C ARG A 75 11.66 -6.18 -25.90
N HIS A 76 11.50 -7.19 -25.04
CA HIS A 76 12.46 -8.30 -24.90
C HIS A 76 11.96 -9.63 -25.49
N ALA A 77 10.73 -9.67 -26.00
CA ALA A 77 10.12 -10.88 -26.53
C ALA A 77 10.72 -11.25 -27.90
N ALA A 78 11.54 -12.30 -27.94
CA ALA A 78 11.98 -12.90 -29.20
C ALA A 78 10.90 -13.80 -29.85
N LEU A 79 9.97 -14.33 -29.04
CA LEU A 79 8.90 -15.22 -29.45
C LEU A 79 7.58 -14.83 -28.76
N PRO A 80 6.41 -15.23 -29.30
CA PRO A 80 5.15 -15.09 -28.59
C PRO A 80 5.21 -15.75 -27.21
N LEU A 81 4.79 -15.02 -26.18
CA LEU A 81 4.77 -15.50 -24.79
C LEU A 81 3.44 -15.19 -24.12
N LEU A 82 3.09 -16.02 -23.14
CA LEU A 82 2.01 -15.71 -22.20
C LEU A 82 2.54 -14.75 -21.13
N LEU A 83 1.91 -13.57 -21.02
CA LEU A 83 2.27 -12.55 -20.04
C LEU A 83 1.84 -12.95 -18.62
N PRO A 84 2.51 -12.42 -17.58
CA PRO A 84 2.07 -12.65 -16.22
C PRO A 84 0.72 -11.99 -15.99
N ARG A 85 -0.07 -12.55 -15.07
CA ARG A 85 -1.32 -11.91 -14.65
C ARG A 85 -0.99 -10.76 -13.71
N VAL A 86 -1.19 -9.53 -14.16
CA VAL A 86 -0.95 -8.33 -13.35
C VAL A 86 -2.24 -7.86 -12.71
N MET A 87 -2.23 -7.63 -11.40
CA MET A 87 -3.39 -7.11 -10.65
C MET A 87 -2.95 -6.12 -9.55
N THR A 88 -3.91 -5.42 -8.96
CA THR A 88 -3.66 -4.54 -7.81
C THR A 88 -3.80 -5.30 -6.48
N GLY A 89 -3.25 -4.73 -5.40
CA GLY A 89 -3.49 -5.26 -4.04
C GLY A 89 -4.98 -5.35 -3.70
N GLN A 90 -5.79 -4.40 -4.18
CA GLN A 90 -7.24 -4.43 -4.02
C GLN A 90 -7.88 -5.63 -4.74
N GLN A 91 -7.54 -5.86 -6.01
CA GLN A 91 -8.04 -7.00 -6.78
C GLN A 91 -7.63 -8.34 -6.17
N LEU A 92 -6.40 -8.43 -5.62
CA LEU A 92 -5.96 -9.61 -4.90
C LEU A 92 -6.87 -9.90 -3.69
N ARG A 93 -7.22 -8.88 -2.89
CA ARG A 93 -8.12 -9.04 -1.73
C ARG A 93 -9.53 -9.44 -2.14
N GLU A 94 -10.06 -8.80 -3.17
CA GLU A 94 -11.37 -9.12 -3.76
C GLU A 94 -11.42 -10.60 -4.18
N TRP A 95 -10.42 -11.08 -4.92
CA TRP A 95 -10.41 -12.46 -5.41
C TRP A 95 -10.11 -13.49 -4.32
N CYS A 96 -9.27 -13.15 -3.35
CA CYS A 96 -9.06 -13.99 -2.17
C CYS A 96 -10.35 -14.14 -1.35
N ARG A 97 -11.09 -13.04 -1.13
CA ARG A 97 -12.42 -13.11 -0.51
C ARG A 97 -13.31 -14.05 -1.31
N GLU A 98 -13.49 -13.77 -2.60
CA GLU A 98 -14.32 -14.55 -3.51
C GLU A 98 -14.02 -16.05 -3.40
N ALA A 99 -12.75 -16.42 -3.50
CA ALA A 99 -12.32 -17.81 -3.46
C ALA A 99 -12.58 -18.50 -2.10
N TRP A 100 -12.58 -17.74 -1.01
CA TRP A 100 -12.73 -18.29 0.35
C TRP A 100 -14.14 -18.18 0.94
N THR A 101 -15.04 -17.44 0.29
CA THR A 101 -16.47 -17.39 0.67
C THR A 101 -17.28 -18.36 -0.18
N ALA A 102 -17.48 -19.56 0.35
CA ALA A 102 -17.99 -20.78 -0.30
C ALA A 102 -19.46 -20.76 -0.81
N ASN A 103 -20.03 -19.61 -1.17
CA ASN A 103 -21.45 -19.53 -1.54
C ASN A 103 -21.71 -19.23 -3.03
N GLY A 104 -20.69 -19.09 -3.86
CA GLY A 104 -20.82 -18.86 -5.32
C GLY A 104 -21.48 -17.54 -5.73
N VAL A 105 -22.08 -16.81 -4.81
CA VAL A 105 -22.69 -15.48 -5.04
C VAL A 105 -21.70 -14.41 -4.66
N GLN A 106 -21.20 -13.70 -5.68
CA GLN A 106 -20.34 -12.55 -5.48
C GLN A 106 -21.16 -11.36 -4.99
N PRO A 107 -20.83 -10.77 -3.84
CA PRO A 107 -21.44 -9.52 -3.42
C PRO A 107 -21.16 -8.43 -4.46
N ARG A 108 -22.16 -7.60 -4.75
CA ARG A 108 -21.97 -6.43 -5.60
C ARG A 108 -21.28 -5.33 -4.81
N ARG A 109 -20.38 -4.60 -5.44
CA ARG A 109 -19.73 -3.46 -4.78
C ARG A 109 -20.72 -2.32 -4.62
N ALA A 110 -20.90 -1.85 -3.38
CA ALA A 110 -21.65 -0.64 -3.08
C ALA A 110 -20.83 0.58 -3.47
N ASP A 111 -21.42 1.50 -4.24
CA ASP A 111 -20.81 2.79 -4.51
C ASP A 111 -20.93 3.74 -3.30
N MET A 112 -20.42 4.97 -3.41
CA MET A 112 -20.51 5.92 -2.30
C MET A 112 -21.96 6.27 -1.94
N LEU A 113 -22.86 6.41 -2.93
CA LEU A 113 -24.25 6.77 -2.70
C LEU A 113 -25.00 5.63 -1.99
N ASP A 114 -24.77 4.39 -2.42
CA ASP A 114 -25.29 3.19 -1.77
C ASP A 114 -24.83 3.14 -0.31
N ARG A 115 -23.52 3.34 -0.06
CA ARG A 115 -22.94 3.32 1.28
C ARG A 115 -23.57 4.38 2.17
N VAL A 116 -23.71 5.61 1.68
CA VAL A 116 -24.33 6.71 2.43
C VAL A 116 -25.81 6.44 2.70
N ALA A 117 -26.57 5.91 1.73
CA ALA A 117 -27.97 5.57 1.92
C ALA A 117 -28.15 4.50 3.02
N LEU A 118 -27.32 3.45 3.00
CA LEU A 118 -27.33 2.41 4.04
C LEU A 118 -26.93 2.96 5.41
N LEU A 119 -25.98 3.88 5.46
CA LEU A 119 -25.57 4.53 6.70
C LEU A 119 -26.66 5.44 7.25
N TRP A 120 -27.38 6.16 6.40
CA TRP A 120 -28.52 6.98 6.83
C TRP A 120 -29.59 6.11 7.51
N ASP A 121 -29.96 5.00 6.86
CA ASP A 121 -30.86 3.99 7.41
C ASP A 121 -30.35 3.45 8.77
N SER A 122 -29.05 3.18 8.87
CA SER A 122 -28.42 2.63 10.08
C SER A 122 -28.42 3.63 11.23
N VAL A 123 -28.04 4.89 10.94
CA VAL A 123 -28.06 6.01 11.88
C VAL A 123 -29.49 6.27 12.35
N ALA A 124 -30.48 6.30 11.44
CA ALA A 124 -31.87 6.47 11.80
C ALA A 124 -32.38 5.34 12.71
N ARG A 125 -31.97 4.09 12.46
CA ARG A 125 -32.33 2.94 13.32
C ARG A 125 -31.76 3.08 14.73
N VAL A 126 -30.47 3.38 14.84
CA VAL A 126 -29.78 3.60 16.12
C VAL A 126 -30.36 4.81 16.86
N ALA A 127 -30.68 5.89 16.14
CA ALA A 127 -31.25 7.10 16.71
C ALA A 127 -32.54 6.87 17.49
N ARG A 128 -33.38 5.89 17.10
CA ARG A 128 -34.69 5.67 17.70
C ARG A 128 -34.59 5.38 19.20
N ASP A 129 -33.56 4.65 19.60
CA ASP A 129 -33.36 4.18 20.97
C ASP A 129 -32.68 5.23 21.87
N LEU A 130 -32.27 6.38 21.30
CA LEU A 130 -31.62 7.46 22.04
C LEU A 130 -32.61 8.45 22.69
N PRO A 131 -32.21 9.24 23.69
CA PRO A 131 -33.03 10.31 24.24
C PRO A 131 -33.47 11.33 23.19
N SER A 132 -34.65 11.94 23.35
CA SER A 132 -35.22 12.90 22.39
C SER A 132 -34.32 14.11 22.08
N GLY A 133 -33.46 14.51 23.03
CA GLY A 133 -32.49 15.60 22.85
C GLY A 133 -31.19 15.20 22.14
N SER A 134 -31.04 13.94 21.71
CA SER A 134 -29.81 13.48 21.05
C SER A 134 -29.59 14.22 19.70
N PRO A 135 -28.39 14.80 19.47
CA PRO A 135 -28.04 15.38 18.17
C PRO A 135 -28.23 14.39 17.01
N LEU A 136 -28.06 13.10 17.25
CA LEU A 136 -28.19 12.04 16.24
C LEU A 136 -29.64 11.87 15.75
N LYS A 137 -30.64 12.09 16.62
CA LYS A 137 -32.05 12.15 16.20
C LYS A 137 -32.31 13.34 15.28
N GLY A 138 -31.76 14.51 15.62
CA GLY A 138 -31.87 15.70 14.79
C GLY A 138 -31.19 15.54 13.42
N LEU A 139 -30.04 14.85 13.39
CA LEU A 139 -29.33 14.52 12.16
C LEU A 139 -30.13 13.57 11.26
N ALA A 140 -30.71 12.51 11.84
CA ALA A 140 -31.53 11.55 11.10
C ALA A 140 -32.81 12.20 10.54
N ALA A 141 -33.46 13.07 11.31
CA ALA A 141 -34.67 13.78 10.91
C ALA A 141 -34.43 14.91 9.89
N GLY A 142 -33.20 15.46 9.85
CA GLY A 142 -32.84 16.58 8.96
C GLY A 142 -32.73 16.23 7.47
N GLY A 143 -33.01 14.99 7.08
CA GLY A 143 -33.03 14.52 5.70
C GLY A 143 -31.64 14.27 5.09
N MET A 144 -31.64 13.67 3.90
CA MET A 144 -30.42 13.20 3.23
C MET A 144 -29.43 14.34 2.92
N ALA A 145 -29.91 15.52 2.52
CA ALA A 145 -29.04 16.65 2.16
C ALA A 145 -28.16 17.10 3.35
N ARG A 146 -28.71 17.08 4.56
CA ARG A 146 -27.98 17.40 5.78
C ARG A 146 -27.06 16.25 6.23
N PHE A 147 -27.50 15.01 6.02
CA PHE A 147 -26.73 13.84 6.41
C PHE A 147 -25.56 13.55 5.48
N PHE A 148 -25.67 13.83 4.18
CA PHE A 148 -24.73 13.37 3.15
C PHE A 148 -23.25 13.65 3.47
N PRO A 149 -22.83 14.87 3.88
CA PRO A 149 -21.43 15.13 4.23
C PRO A 149 -20.93 14.27 5.39
N TRP A 150 -21.80 13.98 6.37
CA TRP A 150 -21.50 13.11 7.50
C TRP A 150 -21.49 11.65 7.10
N GLY A 151 -22.41 11.24 6.23
CA GLY A 151 -22.48 9.89 5.67
C GLY A 151 -21.18 9.53 4.94
N VAL A 152 -20.64 10.44 4.11
CA VAL A 152 -19.36 10.21 3.41
C VAL A 152 -18.22 10.02 4.41
N ARG A 153 -18.06 10.93 5.38
CA ARG A 153 -17.01 10.84 6.41
C ARG A 153 -17.12 9.56 7.23
N LEU A 154 -18.33 9.18 7.61
CA LEU A 154 -18.59 7.96 8.35
C LEU A 154 -18.30 6.71 7.51
N ALA A 155 -18.67 6.72 6.22
CA ALA A 155 -18.35 5.65 5.30
C ALA A 155 -16.83 5.45 5.20
N ASP A 156 -16.07 6.53 5.06
CA ASP A 156 -14.61 6.49 4.96
C ASP A 156 -13.94 6.04 6.27
N LEU A 157 -14.43 6.50 7.42
CA LEU A 157 -13.99 6.02 8.72
C LEU A 157 -14.19 4.50 8.87
N LEU A 158 -15.36 3.99 8.50
CA LEU A 158 -15.64 2.56 8.59
C LEU A 158 -14.82 1.74 7.59
N GLU A 159 -14.52 2.26 6.39
CA GLU A 159 -13.58 1.61 5.47
C GLU A 159 -12.18 1.52 6.07
N GLU A 160 -11.71 2.60 6.71
CA GLU A 160 -10.39 2.61 7.34
C GLU A 160 -10.34 1.62 8.51
N CYS A 161 -11.36 1.58 9.36
CA CYS A 161 -11.46 0.56 10.41
C CYS A 161 -11.40 -0.86 9.83
N LEU A 162 -12.10 -1.13 8.72
CA LEU A 162 -12.10 -2.43 8.05
C LEU A 162 -10.70 -2.78 7.49
N ASN A 163 -10.05 -1.84 6.78
CA ASN A 163 -8.70 -2.00 6.24
C ASN A 163 -7.65 -2.23 7.33
N GLN A 164 -7.77 -1.54 8.46
CA GLN A 164 -6.86 -1.68 9.60
C GLN A 164 -7.22 -2.82 10.54
N MET A 165 -8.26 -3.60 10.24
CA MET A 165 -8.72 -4.70 11.08
C MET A 165 -9.02 -4.25 12.53
N VAL A 166 -9.49 -3.01 12.66
CA VAL A 166 -9.88 -2.40 13.94
C VAL A 166 -11.40 -2.40 14.03
N ASP A 167 -11.93 -2.85 15.16
CA ASP A 167 -13.35 -2.68 15.43
C ASP A 167 -13.65 -1.22 15.76
N ALA A 168 -14.65 -0.65 15.10
CA ALA A 168 -15.12 0.70 15.39
C ALA A 168 -15.84 0.70 16.75
N GLN A 169 -15.16 1.23 17.78
CA GLN A 169 -15.64 1.33 19.15
C GLN A 169 -16.32 2.66 19.39
N ASP A 170 -17.24 2.69 20.35
CA ASP A 170 -17.87 3.93 20.78
C ASP A 170 -16.83 4.84 21.42
N LEU A 171 -16.71 6.05 20.90
CA LEU A 171 -15.84 7.11 21.38
C LEU A 171 -16.68 8.07 22.21
N ARG A 172 -16.86 7.74 23.49
CA ARG A 172 -17.58 8.55 24.46
C ARG A 172 -16.71 9.72 24.93
N HIS A 173 -17.35 10.78 25.44
CA HIS A 173 -16.65 11.95 26.01
C HIS A 173 -15.91 12.81 24.97
N ALA A 174 -16.30 12.71 23.69
CA ALA A 174 -15.83 13.61 22.64
C ALA A 174 -16.58 14.97 22.66
N GLU A 175 -17.56 15.15 23.54
CA GLU A 175 -18.28 16.41 23.68
C GLU A 175 -17.33 17.56 24.05
N GLY A 176 -17.42 18.67 23.31
CA GLY A 176 -16.57 19.85 23.52
C GLY A 176 -15.24 19.80 22.76
N GLU A 177 -14.82 18.64 22.26
CA GLU A 177 -13.65 18.52 21.37
C GLU A 177 -14.05 18.57 19.89
N VAL A 178 -15.26 18.11 19.57
CA VAL A 178 -15.80 18.08 18.21
C VAL A 178 -17.23 18.64 18.16
N GLU A 179 -17.71 18.92 16.95
CA GLU A 179 -19.10 19.31 16.70
C GLU A 179 -20.11 18.32 17.32
N PRO A 180 -21.25 18.77 17.86
CA PRO A 180 -22.20 17.89 18.57
C PRO A 180 -22.68 16.68 17.76
N PHE A 181 -22.86 16.84 16.45
CA PHE A 181 -23.23 15.73 15.57
C PHE A 181 -22.09 14.72 15.39
N ALA A 182 -20.84 15.17 15.35
CA ALA A 182 -19.68 14.29 15.28
C ALA A 182 -19.56 13.49 16.60
N ALA A 183 -19.64 14.17 17.74
CA ALA A 183 -19.59 13.51 19.06
C ALA A 183 -20.69 12.45 19.18
N ALA A 184 -21.92 12.76 18.75
CA ALA A 184 -23.03 11.81 18.81
C ALA A 184 -22.83 10.61 17.87
N LEU A 185 -22.33 10.80 16.64
CA LEU A 185 -21.99 9.72 15.72
C LEU A 185 -20.89 8.81 16.27
N LEU A 186 -19.85 9.41 16.86
CA LEU A 186 -18.72 8.71 17.46
C LEU A 186 -19.12 7.93 18.71
N GLY A 187 -20.04 8.46 19.53
CA GLY A 187 -20.56 7.80 20.73
C GLY A 187 -21.40 6.55 20.44
N GLU A 188 -21.92 6.40 19.23
CA GLU A 188 -22.77 5.27 18.79
C GLU A 188 -22.13 4.46 17.65
N LEU A 189 -20.83 4.63 17.42
CA LEU A 189 -20.12 4.13 16.25
C LEU A 189 -20.20 2.61 16.12
N ARG A 190 -20.14 1.87 17.23
CA ARG A 190 -20.25 0.41 17.25
C ARG A 190 -21.62 -0.04 16.76
N GLY A 191 -22.67 0.60 17.27
CA GLY A 191 -24.05 0.30 16.91
C GLY A 191 -24.30 0.55 15.42
N ILE A 192 -23.87 1.72 14.93
CA ILE A 192 -24.01 2.10 13.53
C ILE A 192 -23.25 1.13 12.62
N ARG A 193 -21.99 0.80 12.95
CA ARG A 193 -21.20 -0.16 12.18
C ARG A 193 -21.87 -1.53 12.11
N SER A 194 -22.36 -2.05 13.24
CA SER A 194 -23.00 -3.36 13.28
C SER A 194 -24.22 -3.43 12.36
N ASP A 195 -25.08 -2.40 12.41
CA ASP A 195 -26.26 -2.33 11.57
C ASP A 195 -25.91 -2.13 10.09
N TYR A 196 -24.92 -1.29 9.79
CA TYR A 196 -24.41 -1.06 8.44
C TYR A 196 -23.85 -2.34 7.79
N LEU A 197 -23.00 -3.09 8.49
CA LEU A 197 -22.44 -4.35 7.96
C LEU A 197 -23.52 -5.42 7.76
N ARG A 198 -24.52 -5.45 8.63
CA ARG A 198 -25.70 -6.32 8.48
C ARG A 198 -26.52 -5.93 7.25
N ALA A 199 -26.72 -4.62 7.04
CA ALA A 199 -27.45 -4.08 5.91
C ALA A 199 -26.75 -4.35 4.56
N LEU A 200 -25.42 -4.25 4.51
CA LEU A 200 -24.61 -4.66 3.36
C LEU A 200 -24.81 -6.14 3.06
N THR A 201 -24.64 -6.99 4.08
CA THR A 201 -24.78 -8.45 3.93
C THR A 201 -26.17 -8.85 3.44
N ALA A 202 -27.22 -8.28 4.03
CA ALA A 202 -28.61 -8.56 3.66
C ALA A 202 -28.95 -8.18 2.21
N ARG A 203 -28.26 -7.18 1.64
CA ARG A 203 -28.44 -6.73 0.25
C ARG A 203 -27.46 -7.39 -0.72
N GLY A 204 -26.62 -8.31 -0.25
CA GLY A 204 -25.57 -8.92 -1.06
C GLY A 204 -24.56 -7.88 -1.56
N LEU A 205 -24.24 -6.89 -0.72
CA LEU A 205 -23.32 -5.81 -1.03
C LEU A 205 -21.98 -5.98 -0.29
N THR A 206 -20.91 -5.45 -0.88
CA THR A 206 -19.59 -5.34 -0.25
C THR A 206 -18.95 -3.98 -0.53
N THR A 207 -17.83 -3.73 0.13
CA THR A 207 -16.97 -2.57 -0.06
C THR A 207 -15.51 -3.03 -0.13
N PRO A 208 -14.58 -2.24 -0.71
CA PRO A 208 -13.17 -2.64 -0.77
C PRO A 208 -12.56 -2.90 0.62
N GLY A 209 -12.93 -2.13 1.65
CA GLY A 209 -12.52 -2.37 3.03
C GLY A 209 -13.12 -3.66 3.59
N LEU A 210 -14.40 -3.95 3.31
CA LEU A 210 -15.01 -5.21 3.75
C LEU A 210 -14.37 -6.42 3.05
N ASP A 211 -13.99 -6.29 1.78
CA ASP A 211 -13.24 -7.32 1.06
C ASP A 211 -11.86 -7.56 1.66
N ALA A 212 -11.15 -6.48 1.98
CA ALA A 212 -9.87 -6.55 2.68
C ALA A 212 -10.01 -7.24 4.04
N HIS A 213 -11.01 -6.84 4.81
CA HIS A 213 -11.29 -7.37 6.14
C HIS A 213 -11.59 -8.87 6.11
N VAL A 214 -12.51 -9.30 5.24
CA VAL A 214 -12.88 -10.71 5.12
C VAL A 214 -11.72 -11.54 4.58
N ALA A 215 -10.99 -11.07 3.57
CA ALA A 215 -9.81 -11.78 3.07
C ALA A 215 -8.74 -11.96 4.15
N ALA A 216 -8.45 -10.92 4.93
CA ALA A 216 -7.51 -11.00 6.04
C ALA A 216 -7.99 -11.94 7.16
N GLN A 217 -9.26 -11.87 7.57
CA GLN A 217 -9.83 -12.81 8.55
C GLN A 217 -9.73 -14.26 8.07
N ARG A 218 -9.96 -14.52 6.78
CA ARG A 218 -9.83 -15.85 6.21
C ARG A 218 -8.37 -16.30 6.20
N ALA A 219 -7.44 -15.44 5.78
CA ALA A 219 -6.00 -15.73 5.78
C ALA A 219 -5.48 -16.12 7.18
N LEU A 220 -6.00 -15.52 8.27
CA LEU A 220 -5.67 -15.90 9.66
C LEU A 220 -6.05 -17.34 10.01
N ARG A 221 -7.02 -17.93 9.31
CA ARG A 221 -7.44 -19.34 9.48
C ARG A 221 -6.64 -20.30 8.60
N GLU A 222 -5.63 -19.79 7.89
CA GLU A 222 -4.73 -20.57 7.07
C GLU A 222 -5.41 -21.51 6.05
N PRO A 223 -6.35 -21.01 5.21
CA PRO A 223 -7.02 -21.82 4.21
C PRO A 223 -6.03 -22.31 3.15
N GLU A 224 -6.50 -23.17 2.24
CA GLU A 224 -5.76 -23.46 1.02
C GLU A 224 -5.67 -22.23 0.10
N PRO A 225 -4.57 -22.08 -0.66
CA PRO A 225 -4.45 -21.02 -1.64
C PRO A 225 -5.61 -21.03 -2.66
N PRO A 226 -6.15 -19.84 -3.03
CA PRO A 226 -7.13 -19.72 -4.08
C PRO A 226 -6.69 -20.40 -5.38
N ALA A 227 -7.65 -20.97 -6.12
CA ALA A 227 -7.37 -21.69 -7.37
C ALA A 227 -6.60 -20.86 -8.40
N PHE A 228 -6.80 -19.53 -8.44
CA PHE A 228 -6.08 -18.64 -9.36
C PHE A 228 -4.59 -18.46 -9.02
N LEU A 229 -4.18 -18.80 -7.80
CA LEU A 229 -2.78 -18.83 -7.35
C LEU A 229 -2.18 -20.23 -7.37
N ARG A 230 -2.99 -21.28 -7.58
CA ARG A 230 -2.50 -22.66 -7.65
C ARG A 230 -1.52 -22.78 -8.82
N ASP A 231 -0.36 -23.37 -8.56
CA ASP A 231 0.75 -23.55 -9.52
C ASP A 231 1.32 -22.24 -10.12
N LYS A 232 0.97 -21.10 -9.53
CA LYS A 232 1.48 -19.78 -9.93
C LYS A 232 2.53 -19.26 -8.95
N THR A 233 3.54 -18.60 -9.50
CA THR A 233 4.48 -17.80 -8.70
C THR A 233 3.85 -16.44 -8.42
N LEU A 234 3.57 -16.13 -7.16
CA LEU A 234 3.09 -14.81 -6.75
C LEU A 234 4.26 -13.86 -6.48
N VAL A 235 4.22 -12.66 -7.06
CA VAL A 235 5.19 -11.58 -6.84
C VAL A 235 4.43 -10.34 -6.35
N LEU A 236 4.70 -9.89 -5.13
CA LEU A 236 4.19 -8.65 -4.56
C LEU A 236 5.27 -7.58 -4.71
N ALA A 237 5.02 -6.53 -5.50
CA ALA A 237 6.05 -5.59 -5.91
C ALA A 237 5.66 -4.13 -5.68
N GLY A 238 6.57 -3.35 -5.09
CA GLY A 238 6.47 -1.88 -5.03
C GLY A 238 5.59 -1.33 -3.91
N PHE A 239 5.24 -2.15 -2.92
CA PHE A 239 4.53 -1.70 -1.72
C PHE A 239 5.49 -1.03 -0.74
N VAL A 240 5.07 0.08 -0.14
CA VAL A 240 5.86 0.85 0.84
C VAL A 240 5.35 0.60 2.25
N SER A 241 4.09 0.93 2.49
CA SER A 241 3.36 0.65 3.72
C SER A 241 2.17 -0.26 3.41
N LEU A 242 1.79 -1.06 4.40
CA LEU A 242 0.65 -1.96 4.32
C LEU A 242 -0.41 -1.54 5.32
N THR A 243 -1.67 -1.61 4.91
CA THR A 243 -2.79 -1.69 5.86
C THR A 243 -2.67 -2.98 6.67
N ARG A 244 -3.29 -3.04 7.86
CA ARG A 244 -3.25 -4.28 8.66
C ARG A 244 -3.85 -5.49 7.92
N ALA A 245 -4.87 -5.29 7.09
CA ALA A 245 -5.44 -6.36 6.28
C ALA A 245 -4.44 -6.86 5.21
N GLU A 246 -3.70 -5.95 4.56
CA GLU A 246 -2.63 -6.33 3.64
C GLU A 246 -1.47 -7.03 4.35
N ASP A 247 -1.05 -6.54 5.52
CA ASP A 247 0.01 -7.17 6.32
C ASP A 247 -0.32 -8.63 6.61
N ILE A 248 -1.54 -8.90 7.08
CA ILE A 248 -2.03 -10.26 7.36
C ILE A 248 -2.05 -11.12 6.10
N LEU A 249 -2.69 -10.64 5.02
CA LEU A 249 -2.85 -11.42 3.80
C LEU A 249 -1.50 -11.68 3.12
N PHE A 250 -0.66 -10.66 3.00
CA PHE A 250 0.63 -10.76 2.32
C PHE A 250 1.58 -11.65 3.12
N ARG A 251 1.56 -11.59 4.46
CA ARG A 251 2.34 -12.49 5.29
C ARG A 251 1.91 -13.95 5.13
N TYR A 252 0.59 -14.20 5.08
CA TYR A 252 0.04 -15.53 4.79
C TYR A 252 0.51 -16.06 3.43
N LEU A 253 0.54 -15.21 2.39
CA LEU A 253 1.00 -15.57 1.05
C LEU A 253 2.52 -15.76 0.97
N TRP A 254 3.28 -14.91 1.66
CA TRP A 254 4.74 -14.96 1.71
C TRP A 254 5.26 -16.25 2.36
N ARG A 255 4.62 -16.68 3.47
CA ARG A 255 4.89 -17.97 4.11
C ARG A 255 4.62 -19.18 3.20
N ARG A 256 3.86 -18.98 2.12
CA ARG A 256 3.54 -19.99 1.10
C ARG A 256 4.35 -19.78 -0.18
N GLY A 257 5.46 -19.05 -0.11
CA GLY A 257 6.44 -18.92 -1.18
C GLY A 257 6.23 -17.75 -2.13
N ALA A 258 5.31 -16.81 -1.82
CA ALA A 258 5.22 -15.55 -2.56
C ALA A 258 6.52 -14.74 -2.42
N LEU A 259 6.91 -14.07 -3.50
CA LEU A 259 8.07 -13.19 -3.55
C LEU A 259 7.66 -11.76 -3.19
N ILE A 260 8.48 -11.08 -2.39
CA ILE A 260 8.32 -9.65 -2.10
C ILE A 260 9.47 -8.89 -2.76
N CYS A 261 9.13 -7.92 -3.61
CA CYS A 261 10.07 -7.03 -4.28
C CYS A 261 9.88 -5.59 -3.80
N LEU A 262 10.89 -5.03 -3.15
CA LEU A 262 10.89 -3.65 -2.66
C LEU A 262 11.83 -2.80 -3.51
N HIS A 263 11.43 -1.58 -3.85
CA HIS A 263 12.31 -0.58 -4.45
C HIS A 263 12.88 0.28 -3.33
N SER A 264 14.11 0.01 -2.91
CA SER A 264 14.66 0.52 -1.66
C SER A 264 16.17 0.79 -1.76
N ASP A 265 16.73 1.45 -0.74
CA ASP A 265 18.17 1.52 -0.55
C ASP A 265 18.78 0.11 -0.34
N PRO A 266 19.75 -0.32 -1.16
CA PRO A 266 20.41 -1.62 -1.00
C PRO A 266 21.11 -1.79 0.36
N ALA A 267 21.55 -0.70 1.02
CA ALA A 267 22.16 -0.77 2.34
C ALA A 267 21.20 -1.30 3.42
N LEU A 268 19.89 -1.33 3.14
CA LEU A 268 18.89 -1.93 4.02
C LEU A 268 19.12 -3.43 4.22
N ALA A 269 19.66 -4.16 3.23
CA ALA A 269 20.00 -5.59 3.37
C ALA A 269 21.06 -5.83 4.46
N GLU A 270 21.85 -4.81 4.80
CA GLU A 270 22.91 -4.85 5.81
C GLU A 270 22.49 -4.17 7.12
N GLY A 271 21.22 -3.78 7.26
CA GLY A 271 20.70 -3.04 8.40
C GLY A 271 21.19 -1.58 8.47
N ARG A 272 21.59 -0.99 7.34
CA ARG A 272 22.12 0.38 7.23
C ARG A 272 21.35 1.24 6.21
N GLY A 273 20.07 0.95 5.99
CA GLY A 273 19.26 1.68 5.03
C GLY A 273 19.09 3.16 5.39
N HIS A 274 18.99 4.00 4.36
CA HIS A 274 18.63 5.41 4.47
C HIS A 274 17.31 5.60 5.23
N TRP A 275 17.17 6.70 5.97
CA TRP A 275 16.01 6.95 6.85
C TRP A 275 14.66 6.94 6.11
N SER A 276 14.64 7.30 4.82
CA SER A 276 13.43 7.24 3.99
C SER A 276 12.94 5.81 3.68
N CYS A 277 13.75 4.78 4.01
CA CYS A 277 13.36 3.37 3.95
C CYS A 277 12.79 2.85 5.29
N SER A 278 12.45 3.72 6.25
CA SER A 278 12.00 3.31 7.58
C SER A 278 10.81 2.34 7.54
N GLU A 279 9.86 2.54 6.63
CA GLU A 279 8.71 1.64 6.46
C GLU A 279 9.13 0.23 5.99
N HIS A 280 10.03 0.14 5.01
CA HIS A 280 10.59 -1.14 4.57
C HIS A 280 11.41 -1.81 5.67
N ALA A 281 12.21 -1.04 6.42
CA ALA A 281 12.98 -1.55 7.55
C ALA A 281 12.06 -2.13 8.63
N ALA A 282 11.02 -1.38 9.01
CA ALA A 282 10.02 -1.83 9.98
C ALA A 282 9.26 -3.05 9.47
N TRP A 283 8.98 -3.15 8.16
CA TRP A 283 8.33 -4.33 7.59
C TRP A 283 9.22 -5.57 7.69
N LEU A 284 10.49 -5.48 7.28
CA LEU A 284 11.46 -6.58 7.42
C LEU A 284 11.58 -7.05 8.87
N GLU A 285 11.68 -6.11 9.82
CA GLU A 285 11.76 -6.40 11.25
C GLU A 285 10.50 -7.08 11.77
N ARG A 286 9.31 -6.52 11.50
CA ARG A 286 8.02 -7.09 11.94
C ARG A 286 7.81 -8.53 11.47
N TRP A 287 8.30 -8.85 10.28
CA TRP A 287 8.15 -10.19 9.71
C TRP A 287 9.31 -11.12 10.05
N GLY A 288 10.43 -10.58 10.55
CA GLY A 288 11.69 -11.31 10.74
C GLY A 288 12.24 -11.83 9.41
N ALA A 289 12.01 -11.09 8.33
CA ALA A 289 12.30 -11.56 6.98
C ALA A 289 13.78 -11.36 6.62
N ALA A 290 14.39 -12.41 6.09
CA ALA A 290 15.68 -12.30 5.42
C ALA A 290 15.58 -11.37 4.20
N CYS A 291 16.65 -10.67 3.89
CA CYS A 291 16.65 -9.65 2.86
C CYS A 291 17.92 -9.75 2.00
N ARG A 292 17.79 -9.68 0.67
CA ARG A 292 18.93 -9.65 -0.24
C ARG A 292 18.73 -8.62 -1.35
N VAL A 293 19.83 -8.04 -1.81
CA VAL A 293 19.82 -7.17 -2.99
C VAL A 293 19.63 -8.03 -4.25
N PHE A 294 18.75 -7.58 -5.14
CA PHE A 294 18.49 -8.19 -6.44
C PHE A 294 18.99 -7.27 -7.55
N GLY A 295 19.82 -7.81 -8.44
CA GLY A 295 20.49 -7.06 -9.49
C GLY A 295 21.67 -6.24 -8.98
N SER A 296 22.23 -5.41 -9.86
CA SER A 296 23.28 -4.45 -9.52
C SER A 296 22.66 -3.08 -9.22
N ALA A 297 23.27 -2.35 -8.30
CA ALA A 297 23.02 -0.92 -8.15
C ALA A 297 23.92 -0.19 -9.15
N PRO A 298 23.39 0.37 -10.26
CA PRO A 298 24.21 1.21 -11.10
C PRO A 298 24.70 2.40 -10.26
N GLU A 299 25.99 2.73 -10.38
CA GLU A 299 26.59 3.91 -9.74
C GLU A 299 26.11 5.19 -10.46
N ARG A 300 24.84 5.54 -10.30
CA ARG A 300 24.34 6.83 -10.78
C ARG A 300 24.57 7.89 -9.71
N ARG A 301 25.70 8.59 -9.78
CA ARG A 301 25.91 9.82 -9.01
C ARG A 301 25.40 11.00 -9.84
N PRO A 302 24.32 11.71 -9.41
CA PRO A 302 23.91 12.90 -10.13
C PRO A 302 25.04 13.93 -10.09
N ARG A 303 25.35 14.53 -11.23
CA ARG A 303 26.18 15.73 -11.27
C ARG A 303 25.31 16.89 -10.75
N LEU A 304 25.69 17.43 -9.60
CA LEU A 304 24.98 18.55 -8.98
C LEU A 304 25.57 19.86 -9.50
N HIS A 305 24.73 20.65 -10.16
CA HIS A 305 25.08 21.98 -10.63
C HIS A 305 24.32 23.01 -9.78
N PHE A 306 25.06 23.93 -9.17
CA PHE A 306 24.50 25.04 -8.40
C PHE A 306 24.54 26.31 -9.23
N PHE A 307 23.40 26.99 -9.36
CA PHE A 307 23.27 28.24 -10.09
C PHE A 307 22.64 29.31 -9.19
N ALA A 308 23.18 30.54 -9.24
CA ALA A 308 22.58 31.68 -8.57
C ALA A 308 21.43 32.23 -9.42
N GLY A 309 20.19 31.90 -9.05
CA GLY A 309 18.99 32.46 -9.70
C GLY A 309 18.57 33.76 -9.01
N TYR A 310 18.63 34.89 -9.72
CA TYR A 310 18.18 36.19 -9.21
C TYR A 310 16.65 36.37 -9.30
N ASP A 311 16.00 35.65 -10.23
CA ASP A 311 14.55 35.55 -10.39
C ASP A 311 14.15 34.21 -11.04
N LEU A 312 12.85 33.90 -11.06
CA LEU A 312 12.31 32.67 -11.69
C LEU A 312 12.65 32.58 -13.19
N HIS A 313 12.72 33.71 -13.89
CA HIS A 313 13.07 33.74 -15.31
C HIS A 313 14.51 33.26 -15.56
N SER A 314 15.44 33.66 -14.69
CA SER A 314 16.84 33.24 -14.71
C SER A 314 16.97 31.76 -14.41
N GLN A 315 16.21 31.25 -13.43
CA GLN A 315 16.16 29.84 -13.07
C GLN A 315 15.62 28.96 -14.22
N LEU A 316 14.51 29.36 -14.84
CA LEU A 316 13.91 28.63 -15.97
C LEU A 316 14.78 28.69 -17.23
N ARG A 317 15.51 29.79 -17.45
CA ARG A 317 16.47 29.91 -18.55
C ARG A 317 17.61 28.90 -18.38
N GLU A 318 18.23 28.85 -17.19
CA GLU A 318 19.30 27.88 -16.92
C GLU A 318 18.81 26.44 -17.02
N LEU A 319 17.62 26.12 -16.50
CA LEU A 319 17.02 24.79 -16.65
C LEU A 319 16.80 24.44 -18.12
N ARG A 320 16.25 25.35 -18.92
CA ARG A 320 16.04 25.14 -20.36
C ARG A 320 17.37 24.94 -21.08
N ASP A 321 18.37 25.75 -20.80
CA ASP A 321 19.67 25.68 -21.46
C ASP A 321 20.43 24.40 -21.05
N LEU A 322 20.23 23.92 -19.82
CA LEU A 322 20.72 22.63 -19.35
C LEU A 322 20.01 21.45 -20.05
N LEU A 323 18.67 21.48 -20.12
CA LEU A 323 17.91 20.45 -20.84
C LEU A 323 18.27 20.43 -22.34
N ALA A 324 18.43 21.61 -22.96
CA ALA A 324 18.84 21.73 -24.35
C ALA A 324 20.27 21.22 -24.58
N ARG A 325 21.21 21.44 -23.64
CA ARG A 325 22.55 20.83 -23.67
C ARG A 325 22.47 19.30 -23.61
N ASN A 326 21.59 18.77 -22.77
CA ASN A 326 21.36 17.32 -22.66
C ASN A 326 20.69 16.72 -23.91
N GLU A 327 19.83 17.47 -24.59
CA GLU A 327 19.19 17.06 -25.85
C GLU A 327 20.09 17.25 -27.09
N ALA A 328 20.98 18.25 -27.11
CA ALA A 328 21.77 18.67 -28.28
C ALA A 328 23.10 17.92 -28.49
N GLY A 329 23.58 17.12 -27.53
CA GLY A 329 24.43 15.97 -27.86
C GLY A 329 25.57 15.60 -26.91
N ARG A 330 25.98 14.33 -27.09
CA ARG A 330 27.27 13.67 -26.79
C ARG A 330 27.51 13.20 -25.34
N PRO A 331 27.71 11.88 -25.13
CA PRO A 331 28.33 11.35 -23.92
C PRO A 331 29.81 11.74 -23.94
N GLU A 332 30.14 12.99 -23.61
CA GLU A 332 31.48 13.30 -23.15
C GLU A 332 31.54 12.91 -21.67
N ASP A 333 32.25 11.81 -21.43
CA ASP A 333 32.18 10.88 -20.29
C ASP A 333 30.98 9.92 -20.35
N GLY A 334 31.28 8.63 -20.50
CA GLY A 334 30.31 7.54 -20.66
C GLY A 334 29.49 7.21 -19.42
N ASP A 335 28.79 8.19 -18.86
CA ASP A 335 27.81 7.96 -17.81
C ASP A 335 26.61 8.88 -18.04
N ALA A 336 25.48 8.29 -18.42
CA ALA A 336 24.20 8.98 -18.57
C ALA A 336 23.64 9.35 -17.19
N GLY A 337 24.31 10.26 -16.50
CA GLY A 337 23.88 10.86 -15.25
C GLY A 337 22.71 11.81 -15.50
N ALA A 338 21.62 11.64 -14.75
CA ALA A 338 20.53 12.60 -14.76
C ALA A 338 20.98 13.86 -14.01
N ASP A 339 21.10 14.98 -14.71
CA ASP A 339 21.35 16.28 -14.09
C ASP A 339 20.14 16.72 -13.26
N ALA A 340 20.40 17.30 -12.09
CA ALA A 340 19.38 17.85 -11.21
C ALA A 340 19.65 19.33 -10.93
N VAL A 341 18.66 20.18 -11.20
CA VAL A 341 18.69 21.59 -10.81
C VAL A 341 17.99 21.74 -9.46
N VAL A 342 18.71 22.21 -8.45
CA VAL A 342 18.14 22.53 -7.13
C VAL A 342 17.85 24.03 -7.11
N LEU A 343 16.57 24.39 -7.17
CA LEU A 343 16.11 25.77 -6.99
C LEU A 343 15.80 25.99 -5.49
N PRO A 344 16.20 27.13 -4.91
CA PRO A 344 15.96 27.45 -3.50
C PRO A 344 14.47 27.62 -3.15
#